data_AF-A0A091IQV5-F1
#
_entry.id   AF-A0A091IQV5-F1
#
_cell.length_a   1.000
_cell.length_b   1.000
_cell.length_c   1.000
_cell.angle_alpha   90.00
_cell.angle_beta   90.00
_cell.angle_gamma   90.00
#
_symmetry.space_group_name_H-M   'P 1'
#
loop_
_entity.id
_entity.type
_entity.pdbx_description
1 polymer ?
#
loop_
_entity_poly.entity_id
_entity_poly.type
_entity_poly.pdbx_seq_one_letter_code
_entity_poly.pdbx_strand_id
1 'polypeptide(L)'
;DFRRNPQLGPNAFPWRSAQLFGRSIVPLVESPDLFSHDDLKRFYPYFNDKVYGDTSFPGVAPAFGFQRQVKTRSGPSSELHVRLEECYEQWRALEKERKKTESALAKNFQGKKVSSANNTPIPRLTSNPSRVDRLIVDQLREQARVVTLLGKMERLRSSPLHANIAAALDKHLEVIHVVHSRRKDEIVNASNRQRQGAPRCQDDRDVFALALSIRELSAATRRTRTALWCALQLSLPKPPPGTP
;
A
#
# COMPACT_ATOMS: atom_id res chain seq x y z
N ASP A 1 -46.60 30.12 -36.89
CA ASP A 1 -45.95 30.66 -35.68
C ASP A 1 -44.92 29.65 -35.15
N PHE A 2 -43.63 29.75 -35.49
CA PHE A 2 -42.60 30.65 -34.89
C PHE A 2 -42.58 30.52 -33.36
N ARG A 3 -41.57 29.91 -32.69
CA ARG A 3 -40.15 30.32 -32.58
C ARG A 3 -39.33 29.19 -31.89
N ARG A 4 -38.36 28.52 -32.54
CA ARG A 4 -36.89 28.70 -32.51
C ARG A 4 -36.17 28.75 -31.12
N ASN A 5 -35.58 27.61 -30.71
CA ASN A 5 -34.15 27.25 -30.41
C ASN A 5 -33.15 28.32 -29.84
N PRO A 6 -31.87 27.98 -29.49
CA PRO A 6 -31.22 26.93 -28.64
C PRO A 6 -30.27 27.55 -27.58
N GLN A 7 -29.52 26.75 -26.78
CA GLN A 7 -28.08 26.94 -26.42
C GLN A 7 -27.51 25.59 -25.88
N LEU A 8 -26.59 24.92 -26.60
CA LEU A 8 -25.12 24.84 -26.34
C LEU A 8 -24.81 24.26 -24.95
N GLY A 9 -24.18 23.10 -24.73
CA GLY A 9 -23.05 22.43 -25.39
C GLY A 9 -22.57 21.24 -24.51
N PRO A 10 -21.47 20.54 -24.87
CA PRO A 10 -21.33 19.09 -24.70
C PRO A 10 -20.43 18.67 -23.53
N ASN A 11 -20.65 17.48 -22.97
CA ASN A 11 -19.62 16.66 -22.30
C ASN A 11 -20.09 15.20 -22.22
N ALA A 12 -20.23 14.58 -23.39
CA ALA A 12 -20.32 13.14 -23.49
C ALA A 12 -18.89 12.58 -23.40
N PHE A 13 -18.54 12.01 -22.26
CA PHE A 13 -17.33 11.18 -22.10
C PHE A 13 -17.49 9.90 -22.92
N PRO A 14 -16.68 9.65 -23.97
CA PRO A 14 -16.68 8.35 -24.62
C PRO A 14 -15.59 7.49 -23.98
N TRP A 15 -16.02 6.56 -23.12
CA TRP A 15 -15.25 5.35 -22.86
C TRP A 15 -15.39 4.46 -24.10
N ARG A 16 -14.40 4.48 -24.99
CA ARG A 16 -14.18 3.38 -25.94
C ARG A 16 -12.71 3.02 -26.00
N SER A 17 -12.46 1.79 -25.56
CA SER A 17 -11.33 0.96 -25.91
C SER A 17 -11.18 0.85 -27.43
N ALA A 18 -9.96 1.06 -27.91
CA ALA A 18 -9.49 0.50 -29.17
C ALA A 18 -8.17 -0.22 -28.88
N GLN A 19 -8.24 -1.55 -28.81
CA GLN A 19 -7.07 -2.42 -28.87
C GLN A 19 -6.41 -2.26 -30.23
N LEU A 20 -5.11 -1.98 -30.22
CA LEU A 20 -4.21 -2.33 -31.32
C LEU A 20 -3.03 -3.10 -30.75
N PHE A 21 -2.96 -4.37 -31.13
CA PHE A 21 -1.86 -5.28 -30.88
C PHE A 21 -0.61 -4.79 -31.62
N GLY A 22 0.41 -4.38 -30.87
CA GLY A 22 1.77 -4.17 -31.37
C GLY A 22 2.73 -5.10 -30.61
N ARG A 23 3.20 -6.14 -31.28
CA ARG A 23 4.27 -7.03 -30.81
C ARG A 23 5.50 -6.20 -30.40
N SER A 24 5.94 -6.34 -29.16
CA SER A 24 7.29 -5.93 -28.72
C SER A 24 8.02 -7.16 -28.20
N ILE A 25 9.03 -7.59 -28.95
CA ILE A 25 9.97 -8.66 -28.59
C ILE A 25 11.12 -8.00 -27.83
N VAL A 26 11.27 -8.28 -26.54
CA VAL A 26 12.49 -7.94 -25.77
C VAL A 26 12.78 -9.09 -24.78
N PRO A 27 14.05 -9.50 -24.57
CA PRO A 27 14.38 -10.77 -23.94
C PRO A 27 14.21 -10.76 -22.41
N LEU A 28 13.80 -11.92 -21.90
CA LEU A 28 13.78 -12.33 -20.51
C LEU A 28 15.17 -12.22 -19.87
N VAL A 29 15.33 -11.32 -18.91
CA VAL A 29 16.45 -11.31 -17.95
C VAL A 29 15.88 -11.59 -16.57
N GLU A 30 16.16 -12.79 -16.06
CA GLU A 30 16.01 -13.16 -14.66
C GLU A 30 16.87 -12.24 -13.78
N SER A 31 16.28 -11.68 -12.73
CA SER A 31 17.01 -11.02 -11.66
C SER A 31 16.82 -11.81 -10.37
N PRO A 32 17.91 -12.21 -9.68
CA PRO A 32 17.82 -13.00 -8.46
C PRO A 32 17.52 -12.14 -7.23
N ASP A 33 16.66 -12.67 -6.37
CA ASP A 33 16.30 -12.17 -5.05
C ASP A 33 17.51 -12.12 -4.10
N LEU A 34 17.87 -10.93 -3.62
CA LEU A 34 18.69 -10.76 -2.42
C LEU A 34 18.19 -9.56 -1.61
N PHE A 35 17.17 -9.77 -0.79
CA PHE A 35 16.94 -8.95 0.40
C PHE A 35 17.27 -9.79 1.63
N SER A 36 18.45 -9.53 2.20
CA SER A 36 18.92 -10.15 3.43
C SER A 36 18.04 -9.71 4.62
N HIS A 37 17.69 -10.68 5.45
CA HIS A 37 16.85 -10.51 6.64
C HIS A 37 17.50 -9.63 7.73
N ASP A 38 18.77 -9.29 7.58
CA ASP A 38 19.54 -8.53 8.58
C ASP A 38 19.32 -7.01 8.52
N ASP A 39 18.89 -6.44 7.39
CA ASP A 39 18.66 -4.99 7.29
C ASP A 39 17.42 -4.53 8.08
N LEU A 40 16.44 -5.42 8.29
CA LEU A 40 15.21 -5.08 9.01
C LEU A 40 15.45 -4.85 10.51
N LYS A 41 16.47 -5.50 11.09
CA LYS A 41 16.84 -5.36 12.51
C LYS A 41 17.46 -4.01 12.83
N ARG A 42 18.00 -3.31 11.82
CA ARG A 42 18.70 -2.02 12.01
C ARG A 42 17.75 -0.84 12.15
N PHE A 43 16.50 -0.97 11.70
CA PHE A 43 15.53 0.13 11.70
C PHE A 43 14.70 0.23 13.00
N TYR A 44 14.70 -0.77 13.89
CA TYR A 44 13.90 -0.79 15.12
C TYR A 44 14.58 -1.53 16.29
N PRO A 45 15.35 -0.85 17.15
CA PRO A 45 16.10 -1.48 18.23
C PRO A 45 15.26 -1.88 19.47
N TYR A 46 13.93 -1.70 19.46
CA TYR A 46 13.11 -1.86 20.66
C TYR A 46 12.57 -3.29 20.91
N PHE A 47 12.91 -4.28 20.09
CA PHE A 47 12.32 -5.62 20.20
C PHE A 47 13.24 -6.72 20.75
N ASN A 48 14.41 -6.40 21.28
CA ASN A 48 15.31 -7.42 21.79
C ASN A 48 15.74 -7.16 23.23
N ASP A 49 14.79 -7.19 24.15
CA ASP A 49 15.08 -7.36 25.57
C ASP A 49 14.09 -8.34 26.19
N LYS A 50 14.64 -9.30 26.95
CA LYS A 50 14.00 -10.44 27.64
C LYS A 50 13.92 -11.77 26.90
N VAL A 51 15.08 -12.36 26.62
CA VAL A 51 15.34 -13.76 27.01
C VAL A 51 16.84 -13.99 26.94
N TYR A 52 17.53 -13.90 28.07
CA TYR A 52 18.38 -14.99 28.55
C TYR A 52 18.80 -14.67 29.98
N GLY A 53 18.14 -15.35 30.91
CA GLY A 53 18.61 -15.44 32.29
C GLY A 53 19.91 -16.23 32.31
N ASP A 54 20.84 -15.65 33.04
CA ASP A 54 22.09 -16.17 33.57
C ASP A 54 22.06 -17.69 33.87
N THR A 55 23.04 -18.44 33.35
CA THR A 55 23.59 -19.62 34.02
C THR A 55 24.97 -19.90 33.44
N SER A 56 25.99 -19.59 34.24
CA SER A 56 27.42 -19.80 33.97
C SER A 56 27.80 -21.28 34.13
N PHE A 57 28.51 -21.87 33.16
CA PHE A 57 29.41 -23.03 33.35
C PHE A 57 30.52 -23.01 32.28
N PRO A 58 31.82 -23.12 32.63
CA PRO A 58 32.91 -23.01 31.68
C PRO A 58 33.38 -24.38 31.18
N GLY A 59 33.61 -24.48 29.86
CA GLY A 59 34.60 -25.39 29.28
C GLY A 59 34.05 -26.57 28.49
N VAL A 60 33.79 -26.37 27.19
CA VAL A 60 34.16 -27.27 26.06
C VAL A 60 34.18 -26.40 24.77
N ALA A 61 35.20 -26.57 23.93
CA ALA A 61 35.42 -25.84 22.66
C ALA A 61 34.32 -26.10 21.59
N PRO A 62 34.14 -25.21 20.59
CA PRO A 62 32.98 -25.24 19.71
C PRO A 62 33.20 -26.20 18.53
N ALA A 63 32.45 -27.30 18.50
CA ALA A 63 32.25 -28.07 17.27
C ALA A 63 31.10 -27.45 16.48
N PHE A 64 31.35 -27.18 15.20
CA PHE A 64 30.39 -26.77 14.20
C PHE A 64 29.08 -27.57 14.31
N GLY A 65 28.04 -26.92 14.84
CA GLY A 65 26.70 -27.46 14.94
C GLY A 65 25.74 -26.38 14.48
N PHE A 66 25.21 -26.57 13.27
CA PHE A 66 24.13 -25.83 12.64
C PHE A 66 23.24 -25.12 13.68
N GLN A 67 23.33 -23.80 13.72
CA GLN A 67 22.31 -22.96 14.33
C GLN A 67 20.98 -23.43 13.74
N ARG A 68 20.18 -24.14 14.55
CA ARG A 68 18.77 -24.38 14.26
C ARG A 68 18.19 -23.02 13.99
N GLN A 69 17.96 -22.69 12.71
CA GLN A 69 17.03 -21.63 12.39
C GLN A 69 15.74 -22.02 13.08
N VAL A 70 15.42 -21.28 14.14
CA VAL A 70 14.07 -21.24 14.70
C VAL A 70 13.22 -20.58 13.61
N LYS A 71 12.95 -21.32 12.53
CA LYS A 71 11.76 -21.12 11.72
C LYS A 71 10.63 -21.48 12.65
N THR A 72 10.22 -20.50 13.45
CA THR A 72 8.91 -20.48 14.06
C THR A 72 7.95 -20.97 12.99
N ARG A 73 7.38 -22.16 13.18
CA ARG A 73 6.27 -22.66 12.38
C ARG A 73 5.06 -21.79 12.72
N SER A 74 5.12 -20.54 12.28
CA SER A 74 4.04 -19.58 12.37
C SER A 74 2.97 -20.10 11.43
N GLY A 75 1.81 -20.48 11.97
CA GLY A 75 0.68 -20.92 11.18
C GLY A 75 0.15 -19.79 10.28
N PRO A 76 -0.69 -20.09 9.29
CA PRO A 76 -1.29 -19.09 8.41
C PRO A 76 -1.96 -17.92 9.16
N SER A 77 -2.62 -18.20 10.28
CA SER A 77 -3.26 -17.18 11.11
C SER A 77 -2.28 -16.23 11.79
N SER A 78 -1.14 -16.74 12.29
CA SER A 78 -0.11 -15.88 12.88
C SER A 78 0.63 -15.08 11.82
N GLU A 79 0.83 -15.64 10.63
CA GLU A 79 1.36 -14.90 9.48
C GLU A 79 0.41 -13.77 9.04
N LEU A 80 -0.89 -14.04 8.95
CA LEU A 80 -1.90 -13.02 8.67
C LEU A 80 -1.86 -11.89 9.70
N HIS A 81 -1.75 -12.24 10.98
CA HIS A 81 -1.64 -11.26 12.06
C HIS A 81 -0.42 -10.35 11.90
N VAL A 82 0.77 -10.93 11.72
CA VAL A 82 2.01 -10.17 11.51
C VAL A 82 1.88 -9.23 10.31
N ARG A 83 1.36 -9.72 9.18
CA ARG A 83 1.21 -8.90 7.97
C ARG A 83 0.18 -7.79 8.13
N LEU A 84 -0.87 -8.01 8.91
CA LEU A 84 -1.82 -6.95 9.25
C LEU A 84 -1.17 -5.83 10.05
N GLU A 85 -0.38 -6.15 11.08
CA GLU A 85 0.32 -5.12 11.87
C GLU A 85 1.28 -4.31 11.00
N GLU A 86 2.13 -4.98 10.22
CA GLU A 86 3.05 -4.34 9.28
C GLU A 86 2.29 -3.41 8.31
N CYS A 87 1.16 -3.85 7.76
CA CYS A 87 0.38 -3.07 6.82
C CYS A 87 -0.24 -1.83 7.48
N TYR A 88 -0.75 -1.96 8.70
CA TYR A 88 -1.25 -0.83 9.47
C TYR A 88 -0.16 0.20 9.76
N GLU A 89 1.06 -0.24 10.09
CA GLU A 89 2.19 0.66 10.26
C GLU A 89 2.53 1.42 8.97
N GLN A 90 2.60 0.71 7.83
CA GLN A 90 2.86 1.37 6.55
C GLN A 90 1.77 2.37 6.18
N TRP A 91 0.50 2.02 6.42
CA TRP A 91 -0.63 2.93 6.21
C TRP A 91 -0.55 4.18 7.09
N ARG A 92 -0.30 4.05 8.40
CA ARG A 92 -0.12 5.20 9.30
C ARG A 92 1.05 6.07 8.86
N ALA A 93 2.13 5.46 8.39
CA ALA A 93 3.29 6.18 7.91
C ALA A 93 3.00 6.94 6.61
N LEU A 94 2.20 6.38 5.70
CA LEU A 94 1.69 7.09 4.52
C LEU A 94 0.79 8.27 4.93
N GLU A 95 -0.13 8.07 5.88
CA GLU A 95 -1.00 9.14 6.36
C GLU A 95 -0.20 10.30 6.99
N LYS A 96 0.81 9.97 7.79
CA LYS A 96 1.72 10.97 8.37
C LYS A 96 2.47 11.75 7.29
N GLU A 97 3.00 11.06 6.28
CA GLU A 97 3.73 11.71 5.19
C GLU A 97 2.81 12.59 4.33
N ARG A 98 1.56 12.16 4.11
CA ARG A 98 0.54 12.98 3.45
C ARG A 98 0.24 14.26 4.24
N LYS A 99 -0.03 14.16 5.55
CA LYS A 99 -0.28 15.33 6.42
C LYS A 99 0.92 16.29 6.41
N LYS A 100 2.15 15.76 6.44
CA LYS A 100 3.38 16.54 6.33
C LYS A 100 3.50 17.24 4.98
N THR A 101 3.16 16.55 3.90
CA THR A 101 3.14 17.10 2.54
C THR A 101 2.14 18.25 2.41
N GLU A 102 0.93 18.10 2.93
CA GLU A 102 -0.07 19.19 2.97
C GLU A 102 0.46 20.42 3.72
N SER A 103 1.05 20.21 4.89
CA SER A 103 1.62 21.30 5.68
C SER A 103 2.76 22.00 4.95
N ALA A 104 3.66 21.23 4.31
CA ALA A 104 4.75 21.78 3.52
C ALA A 104 4.23 22.62 2.34
N LEU A 105 3.22 22.13 1.62
CA LEU A 105 2.60 22.87 0.52
C LEU A 105 1.89 24.14 1.01
N ALA A 106 1.22 24.10 2.16
CA ALA A 106 0.52 25.27 2.70
C ALA A 106 1.48 26.40 3.08
N LYS A 107 2.68 26.05 3.56
CA LYS A 107 3.74 27.01 3.90
C LYS A 107 4.36 27.66 2.66
N ASN A 108 4.57 26.88 1.60
CA ASN A 108 5.22 27.34 0.37
C ASN A 108 4.27 28.06 -0.60
N PHE A 109 2.99 27.70 -0.60
CA PHE A 109 1.97 28.26 -1.49
C PHE A 109 0.89 29.00 -0.70
N GLN A 110 1.31 30.04 0.04
CA GLN A 110 0.42 30.85 0.85
C GLN A 110 -0.72 31.44 -0.01
N GLY A 111 -1.95 31.37 0.50
CA GLY A 111 -3.16 31.82 -0.22
C GLY A 111 -3.84 30.76 -1.10
N LYS A 112 -3.26 29.58 -1.32
CA LYS A 112 -3.88 28.49 -2.10
C LYS A 112 -4.37 27.35 -1.18
N LYS A 113 -5.63 26.90 -1.36
CA LYS A 113 -6.23 25.81 -0.55
C LYS A 113 -5.69 24.42 -0.93
N VAL A 114 -4.68 23.95 -0.20
CA VAL A 114 -3.98 22.66 -0.43
C VAL A 114 -4.51 21.46 0.35
N SER A 115 -5.61 21.58 1.10
CA SER A 115 -6.18 20.44 1.84
C SER A 115 -6.65 19.30 0.91
N SER A 116 -6.16 18.09 1.12
CA SER A 116 -6.57 16.86 0.41
C SER A 116 -7.81 16.20 1.01
N ALA A 117 -8.59 16.92 1.81
CA ALA A 117 -9.88 16.44 2.30
C ALA A 117 -10.72 15.95 1.12
N ASN A 118 -10.92 14.63 1.07
CA ASN A 118 -11.72 13.96 0.07
C ASN A 118 -12.80 13.16 0.82
N ASN A 119 -14.06 13.49 0.54
CA ASN A 119 -15.24 12.84 1.10
C ASN A 119 -15.78 11.79 0.11
N THR A 120 -14.89 10.98 -0.45
CA THR A 120 -15.28 9.88 -1.33
C THR A 120 -16.21 8.96 -0.54
N PRO A 121 -17.36 8.57 -1.11
CA PRO A 121 -18.34 7.76 -0.40
C PRO A 121 -17.65 6.48 0.09
N ILE A 122 -17.60 6.32 1.42
CA ILE A 122 -16.93 5.21 2.07
C ILE A 122 -17.79 3.95 1.82
N PRO A 123 -17.22 2.85 1.31
CA PRO A 123 -17.93 1.58 1.25
C PRO A 123 -18.42 1.21 2.66
N ARG A 124 -19.74 1.07 2.82
CA ARG A 124 -20.33 0.74 4.12
C ARG A 124 -19.85 -0.64 4.55
N LEU A 125 -19.25 -0.68 5.73
CA LEU A 125 -18.90 -1.93 6.39
C LEU A 125 -20.18 -2.67 6.81
N THR A 126 -20.13 -4.00 6.82
CA THR A 126 -21.19 -4.84 7.37
C THR A 126 -21.26 -4.67 8.90
N SER A 127 -22.29 -5.19 9.56
CA SER A 127 -22.53 -4.99 11.00
C SER A 127 -21.37 -5.44 11.91
N ASN A 128 -20.55 -6.40 11.46
CA ASN A 128 -19.40 -6.92 12.21
C ASN A 128 -18.14 -6.96 11.34
N PRO A 129 -17.47 -5.82 11.09
CA PRO A 129 -16.31 -5.78 10.21
C PRO A 129 -15.06 -6.31 10.92
N SER A 130 -14.33 -7.19 10.24
CA SER A 130 -13.04 -7.70 10.68
C SER A 130 -11.96 -6.62 10.62
N ARG A 131 -10.78 -6.92 11.17
CA ARG A 131 -9.60 -6.04 11.05
C ARG A 131 -9.17 -5.84 9.60
N VAL A 132 -9.28 -6.88 8.77
CA VAL A 132 -8.98 -6.80 7.33
C VAL A 132 -9.95 -5.84 6.63
N ASP A 133 -11.25 -5.93 6.95
CA ASP A 133 -12.28 -5.08 6.33
C ASP A 133 -12.05 -3.59 6.67
N ARG A 134 -11.70 -3.29 7.93
CA ARG A 134 -11.33 -1.93 8.35
C ARG A 134 -10.08 -1.44 7.63
N LEU A 135 -9.02 -2.27 7.55
CA LEU A 135 -7.79 -1.95 6.84
C LEU A 135 -8.05 -1.60 5.37
N ILE A 136 -8.88 -2.38 4.66
CA ILE A 136 -9.22 -2.13 3.26
C ILE A 136 -9.86 -0.74 3.11
N VAL A 137 -10.84 -0.41 3.97
CA VAL A 137 -11.52 0.90 3.94
C VAL A 137 -10.55 2.04 4.25
N ASP A 138 -9.70 1.88 5.26
CA ASP A 138 -8.71 2.88 5.64
C ASP A 138 -7.69 3.13 4.52
N GLN A 139 -7.26 2.07 3.83
CA GLN A 139 -6.38 2.14 2.67
C GLN A 139 -7.05 2.83 1.47
N LEU A 140 -8.31 2.51 1.15
CA LEU A 140 -9.06 3.18 0.08
C LEU A 140 -9.22 4.68 0.34
N ARG A 141 -9.58 5.06 1.58
CA ARG A 141 -9.75 6.47 1.96
C ARG A 141 -8.43 7.23 1.83
N GLU A 142 -7.35 6.64 2.30
CA GLU A 142 -6.05 7.29 2.25
C GLU A 142 -5.51 7.37 0.82
N GLN A 143 -5.70 6.33 0.00
CA GLN A 143 -5.38 6.35 -1.43
C GLN A 143 -6.11 7.50 -2.15
N ALA A 144 -7.41 7.68 -1.91
CA ALA A 144 -8.18 8.75 -2.53
C ALA A 144 -7.69 10.15 -2.12
N ARG A 145 -7.27 10.33 -0.87
CA ARG A 145 -6.67 11.58 -0.40
C ARG A 145 -5.32 11.84 -1.04
N VAL A 146 -4.46 10.83 -1.17
CA VAL A 146 -3.16 10.97 -1.85
C VAL A 146 -3.36 11.35 -3.31
N VAL A 147 -4.27 10.68 -4.04
CA VAL A 147 -4.62 11.04 -5.43
C VAL A 147 -5.08 12.50 -5.53
N THR A 148 -5.94 12.93 -4.60
CA THR A 148 -6.44 14.32 -4.56
C THR A 148 -5.31 15.32 -4.32
N LEU A 149 -4.39 14.98 -3.42
CA LEU A 149 -3.24 15.84 -3.11
C LEU A 149 -2.32 15.98 -4.32
N LEU A 150 -2.04 14.88 -5.03
CA LEU A 150 -1.20 14.90 -6.23
C LEU A 150 -1.83 15.73 -7.36
N GLY A 151 -3.14 15.60 -7.60
CA GLY A 151 -3.85 16.45 -8.56
C GLY A 151 -3.90 17.94 -8.15
N LYS A 152 -3.73 18.26 -6.85
CA LYS A 152 -3.50 19.64 -6.40
C LYS A 152 -2.09 20.11 -6.70
N MET A 153 -1.09 19.25 -6.52
CA MET A 153 0.31 19.54 -6.78
C MET A 153 0.57 19.80 -8.27
N GLU A 154 -0.07 19.05 -9.17
CA GLU A 154 -0.03 19.31 -10.62
C GLU A 154 -0.54 20.71 -10.96
N ARG A 155 -1.67 21.12 -10.35
CA ARG A 155 -2.24 22.47 -10.54
C ARG A 155 -1.35 23.58 -9.97
N LEU A 156 -0.62 23.32 -8.88
CA LEU A 156 0.32 24.28 -8.33
C LEU A 156 1.55 24.45 -9.22
N ARG A 157 2.02 23.36 -9.84
CA ARG A 157 3.17 23.31 -10.74
C ARG A 157 2.84 23.70 -12.18
N SER A 158 1.56 23.81 -12.53
CA SER A 158 1.08 23.96 -13.92
C SER A 158 1.69 22.95 -14.90
N SER A 159 2.05 21.76 -14.41
CA SER A 159 2.65 20.69 -15.21
C SER A 159 2.30 19.31 -14.63
N PRO A 160 2.12 18.29 -15.48
CA PRO A 160 1.80 16.94 -15.04
C PRO A 160 2.95 16.34 -14.20
N LEU A 161 2.60 15.45 -13.29
CA LEU A 161 3.59 14.66 -12.56
C LEU A 161 4.18 13.55 -13.45
N HIS A 162 5.33 13.02 -13.05
CA HIS A 162 5.99 11.95 -13.76
C HIS A 162 5.13 10.67 -13.79
N ALA A 163 5.10 9.96 -14.92
CA ALA A 163 4.26 8.77 -15.12
C ALA A 163 4.45 7.69 -14.04
N ASN A 164 5.68 7.51 -13.52
CA ASN A 164 5.95 6.56 -12.43
C ASN A 164 5.16 6.86 -11.13
N ILE A 165 4.81 8.13 -10.89
CA ILE A 165 3.99 8.51 -9.72
C ILE A 165 2.55 8.00 -9.92
N ALA A 166 1.99 8.20 -11.11
CA ALA A 166 0.67 7.68 -11.46
C ALA A 166 0.65 6.14 -11.41
N ALA A 167 1.64 5.48 -12.03
CA ALA A 167 1.75 4.03 -12.03
C ALA A 167 1.86 3.44 -10.59
N ALA A 168 2.53 4.13 -9.67
CA ALA A 168 2.60 3.70 -8.28
C ALA A 168 1.24 3.77 -7.57
N LEU A 169 0.43 4.80 -7.84
CA LEU A 169 -0.93 4.93 -7.30
C LEU A 169 -1.89 3.90 -7.88
N ASP A 170 -1.80 3.65 -9.19
CA ASP A 170 -2.64 2.66 -9.86
C ASP A 170 -2.34 1.27 -9.31
N LYS A 171 -1.06 0.92 -9.15
CA LYS A 171 -0.68 -0.36 -8.52
C LYS A 171 -1.13 -0.45 -7.07
N HIS A 172 -1.08 0.65 -6.31
CA HIS A 172 -1.60 0.65 -4.93
C HIS A 172 -3.10 0.37 -4.90
N LEU A 173 -3.89 1.03 -5.76
CA LEU A 173 -5.33 0.79 -5.86
C LEU A 173 -5.66 -0.63 -6.32
N GLU A 174 -4.94 -1.13 -7.33
CA GLU A 174 -5.05 -2.51 -7.82
C GLU A 174 -4.85 -3.52 -6.68
N VAL A 175 -3.77 -3.38 -5.90
CA VAL A 175 -3.47 -4.31 -4.80
C VAL A 175 -4.51 -4.20 -3.67
N ILE A 176 -5.07 -3.01 -3.39
CA ILE A 176 -6.20 -2.88 -2.45
C ILE A 176 -7.39 -3.71 -2.93
N HIS A 177 -7.72 -3.65 -4.24
CA HIS A 177 -8.80 -4.45 -4.81
C HIS A 177 -8.51 -5.95 -4.76
N VAL A 178 -7.25 -6.37 -4.96
CA VAL A 178 -6.84 -7.77 -4.80
C VAL A 178 -7.08 -8.24 -3.37
N VAL A 179 -6.63 -7.49 -2.35
CA VAL A 179 -6.88 -7.84 -0.94
C VAL A 179 -8.38 -7.92 -0.64
N HIS A 180 -9.17 -6.99 -1.17
CA HIS A 180 -10.61 -6.99 -1.01
C HIS A 180 -11.27 -8.22 -1.66
N SER A 181 -10.83 -8.62 -2.86
CA SER A 181 -11.30 -9.85 -3.50
C SER A 181 -10.93 -11.08 -2.67
N ARG A 182 -9.67 -11.20 -2.24
CA ARG A 182 -9.21 -12.34 -1.41
C ARG A 182 -9.99 -12.46 -0.11
N ARG A 183 -10.32 -11.34 0.52
CA ARG A 183 -11.16 -11.32 1.72
C ARG A 183 -12.59 -11.80 1.45
N LYS A 184 -13.17 -11.45 0.30
CA LYS A 184 -14.49 -11.97 -0.10
C LYS A 184 -14.44 -13.47 -0.36
N ASP A 185 -13.42 -13.93 -1.07
CA ASP A 185 -13.22 -15.35 -1.38
C ASP A 185 -13.08 -16.18 -0.09
N GLU A 186 -12.28 -15.70 0.87
CA GLU A 186 -12.13 -16.33 2.19
C GLU A 186 -13.47 -16.46 2.94
N ILE A 187 -14.29 -15.39 2.97
CA ILE A 187 -15.61 -15.43 3.64
C ILE A 187 -16.56 -16.42 2.94
N VAL A 188 -16.61 -16.41 1.61
CA VAL A 188 -17.46 -17.31 0.82
C VAL A 188 -17.01 -18.75 1.00
N ASN A 189 -15.71 -19.01 0.95
CA ASN A 189 -15.14 -20.33 1.16
C ASN A 189 -15.42 -20.83 2.57
N ALA A 190 -15.19 -20.03 3.61
CA ALA A 190 -15.51 -20.39 4.99
C ALA A 190 -17.00 -20.78 5.15
N SER A 191 -17.90 -19.99 4.56
CA SER A 191 -19.35 -20.23 4.60
C SER A 191 -19.76 -21.52 3.87
N ASN A 192 -19.19 -21.78 2.70
CA ASN A 192 -19.46 -23.00 1.93
C ASN A 192 -19.03 -24.26 2.68
N ARG A 193 -17.93 -24.19 3.44
CA ARG A 193 -17.44 -25.33 4.24
C ARG A 193 -18.30 -25.62 5.45
N GLN A 194 -18.82 -24.59 6.10
CA GLN A 194 -19.78 -24.79 7.19
C GLN A 194 -20.99 -25.61 6.73
N ARG A 195 -21.36 -25.49 5.44
CA ARG A 195 -22.44 -26.28 4.83
C ARG A 195 -22.00 -27.66 4.34
N GLN A 196 -20.75 -27.83 3.89
CA GLN A 196 -20.29 -29.03 3.17
C GLN A 196 -19.30 -29.92 3.96
N GLY A 197 -18.91 -29.54 5.18
CA GLY A 197 -18.01 -30.35 6.03
C GLY A 197 -16.58 -30.49 5.50
N ALA A 198 -16.11 -29.53 4.70
CA ALA A 198 -14.84 -29.65 3.98
C ALA A 198 -13.58 -29.62 4.88
N PRO A 199 -12.42 -30.11 4.38
CA PRO A 199 -11.19 -30.22 5.17
C PRO A 199 -10.63 -28.87 5.67
N ARG A 200 -10.03 -28.88 6.87
CA ARG A 200 -9.38 -27.70 7.49
C ARG A 200 -8.18 -27.18 6.69
N CYS A 201 -7.44 -28.03 5.97
CA CYS A 201 -6.22 -27.65 5.23
C CYS A 201 -6.44 -26.55 4.17
N GLN A 202 -7.64 -26.45 3.60
CA GLN A 202 -7.90 -25.41 2.60
C GLN A 202 -8.10 -24.03 3.26
N ASP A 203 -8.39 -23.95 4.57
CA ASP A 203 -8.68 -22.68 5.29
C ASP A 203 -7.35 -21.95 5.48
N ASP A 204 -6.38 -22.71 5.98
CA ASP A 204 -4.97 -22.36 6.01
C ASP A 204 -4.44 -21.80 4.67
N ARG A 205 -4.89 -22.34 3.53
CA ARG A 205 -4.49 -21.83 2.20
C ARG A 205 -5.11 -20.48 1.87
N ASP A 206 -6.41 -20.32 2.12
CA ASP A 206 -7.13 -19.07 1.86
C ASP A 206 -6.61 -17.95 2.77
N VAL A 207 -6.41 -18.25 4.06
CA VAL A 207 -5.82 -17.35 5.05
C VAL A 207 -4.38 -16.97 4.67
N PHE A 208 -3.57 -17.93 4.23
CA PHE A 208 -2.20 -17.67 3.80
C PHE A 208 -2.16 -16.80 2.54
N ALA A 209 -3.04 -17.05 1.56
CA ALA A 209 -3.15 -16.24 0.35
C ALA A 209 -3.56 -14.79 0.68
N LEU A 210 -4.47 -14.60 1.63
CA LEU A 210 -4.83 -13.28 2.14
C LEU A 210 -3.63 -12.59 2.79
N ALA A 211 -2.87 -13.30 3.64
CA ALA A 211 -1.66 -12.77 4.27
C ALA A 211 -0.61 -12.31 3.24
N LEU A 212 -0.42 -13.06 2.16
CA LEU A 212 0.49 -12.69 1.06
C LEU A 212 0.01 -11.45 0.31
N SER A 213 -1.29 -11.32 0.05
CA SER A 213 -1.84 -10.12 -0.60
C SER A 213 -1.68 -8.86 0.27
N ILE A 214 -1.82 -9.00 1.60
CA ILE A 214 -1.59 -7.90 2.56
C ILE A 214 -0.11 -7.52 2.59
N ARG A 215 0.81 -8.48 2.50
CA ARG A 215 2.24 -8.20 2.36
C ARG A 215 2.54 -7.34 1.12
N GLU A 216 1.93 -7.69 -0.01
CA GLU A 216 2.07 -6.90 -1.25
C GLU A 216 1.47 -5.50 -1.07
N LEU A 217 0.33 -5.39 -0.37
CA LEU A 217 -0.28 -4.09 -0.04
C LEU A 217 0.64 -3.21 0.79
N SER A 218 1.35 -3.78 1.77
CA SER A 218 2.37 -3.05 2.55
C SER A 218 3.48 -2.51 1.65
N ALA A 219 3.95 -3.31 0.69
CA ALA A 219 4.97 -2.89 -0.27
C ALA A 219 4.46 -1.81 -1.23
N ALA A 220 3.22 -1.92 -1.72
CA ALA A 220 2.60 -0.91 -2.57
C ALA A 220 2.37 0.41 -1.80
N THR A 221 1.92 0.34 -0.56
CA THR A 221 1.73 1.52 0.33
C THR A 221 3.05 2.27 0.53
N ARG A 222 4.17 1.54 0.73
CA ARG A 222 5.51 2.15 0.80
C ARG A 222 5.89 2.86 -0.49
N ARG A 223 5.65 2.24 -1.65
CA ARG A 223 5.91 2.85 -2.96
C ARG A 223 5.11 4.12 -3.17
N THR A 224 3.82 4.12 -2.80
CA THR A 224 2.98 5.32 -2.82
C THR A 224 3.55 6.43 -1.94
N ARG A 225 4.03 6.10 -0.74
CA ARG A 225 4.67 7.07 0.16
C ARG A 225 5.92 7.69 -0.48
N THR A 226 6.77 6.88 -1.11
CA THR A 226 7.94 7.38 -1.84
C THR A 226 7.53 8.25 -3.03
N ALA A 227 6.53 7.82 -3.80
CA ALA A 227 6.01 8.58 -4.95
C ALA A 227 5.46 9.95 -4.51
N LEU A 228 4.73 9.99 -3.40
CA LEU A 228 4.24 11.23 -2.80
C LEU A 228 5.38 12.15 -2.37
N TRP A 229 6.41 11.60 -1.72
CA TRP A 229 7.59 12.37 -1.36
C TRP A 229 8.31 12.94 -2.59
N CYS A 230 8.51 12.14 -3.64
CA CYS A 230 9.09 12.60 -4.90
C CYS A 230 8.26 13.73 -5.54
N ALA A 231 6.93 13.57 -5.58
CA ALA A 231 6.04 14.60 -6.08
C ALA A 231 6.19 15.91 -5.29
N LEU A 232 6.38 15.83 -3.97
CA LEU A 232 6.60 17.00 -3.13
C LEU A 232 7.91 17.69 -3.48
N GLN A 233 9.00 16.95 -3.62
CA GLN A 233 10.30 17.53 -4.00
C GLN A 233 10.23 18.26 -5.34
N LEU A 234 9.48 17.71 -6.31
CA LEU A 234 9.22 18.38 -7.57
C LEU A 234 8.39 19.66 -7.36
N SER A 235 7.41 19.64 -6.46
CA SER A 235 6.48 20.76 -6.26
C SER A 235 7.04 21.93 -5.48
N LEU A 236 8.08 21.74 -4.69
CA LEU A 236 8.67 22.82 -3.90
C LEU A 236 9.62 23.67 -4.75
N PRO A 237 9.65 25.00 -4.53
CA PRO A 237 10.63 25.86 -5.19
C PRO A 237 12.05 25.43 -4.78
N LYS A 238 12.96 25.39 -5.76
CA LYS A 238 14.38 25.12 -5.49
C LYS A 238 14.92 26.31 -4.67
N PRO A 239 15.65 26.08 -3.56
CA PRO A 239 16.28 27.18 -2.85
C PRO A 239 17.20 27.94 -3.82
N PRO A 240 17.31 29.28 -3.68
CA PRO A 240 18.23 30.04 -4.51
C PRO A 240 19.64 29.45 -4.37
N PRO A 241 20.43 29.36 -5.46
CA PRO A 241 21.82 28.96 -5.35
C PRO A 241 22.48 29.90 -4.34
N GLY A 242 22.97 29.34 -3.24
CA GLY A 242 23.58 30.12 -2.17
C GLY A 242 24.65 31.02 -2.77
N THR A 243 24.54 32.33 -2.52
CA THR A 243 25.70 33.21 -2.59
C THR A 243 26.73 32.70 -1.58
N PRO A 244 27.98 32.46 -2.00
CA PRO A 244 29.04 31.93 -1.15
C PRO A 244 29.34 32.83 0.06
#